data_AF-A0A7X7FK84-F1
#
_entry.id   AF-A0A7X7FK84-F1
#
_cell.length_a   1.000
_cell.length_b   1.000
_cell.length_c   1.000
_cell.angle_alpha   90.00
_cell.angle_beta   90.00
_cell.angle_gamma   90.00
#
_symmetry.space_group_name_H-M   'P 1'
#
loop_
_entity.id
_entity.type
_entity.pdbx_description
1 polymer ?
#
loop_
_entity_poly.entity_id
_entity_poly.type
_entity_poly.pdbx_seq_one_letter_code
_entity_poly.pdbx_strand_id
1 'polypeptide(L)'
;MLTSARVLTGMCMLAAFSSSVALADDDPKQALFERVFGNAVKLDPETVARVKKLPPGERIYLDRDGDGRHDEVWFIDTARRHQDSHRPILVRVIDEDGDLDAHKGPDLDSDLYVVDWHADGTVDVVLDYQDDDGDGDVDEMAFYFGRGKALGVWWGRDNGDDNLLWYDVDYTYYQGLC
;
A
#
# COMPACT_ATOMS: atom_id res chain seq x y z
N MET A 1 19.67 27.23 -71.20
CA MET A 1 20.16 28.09 -70.10
C MET A 1 18.94 28.53 -69.30
N LEU A 2 19.02 28.43 -67.96
CA LEU A 2 18.00 28.76 -66.94
C LEU A 2 16.76 27.83 -66.91
N THR A 3 16.23 27.33 -65.78
CA THR A 3 16.58 27.42 -64.34
C THR A 3 15.81 26.29 -63.62
N SER A 4 16.46 25.57 -62.72
CA SER A 4 15.86 24.54 -61.86
C SER A 4 15.18 25.21 -60.66
N ALA A 5 13.87 25.00 -60.48
CA ALA A 5 13.17 25.36 -59.25
C ALA A 5 13.27 24.19 -58.25
N ARG A 6 13.90 24.43 -57.09
CA ARG A 6 13.91 23.49 -55.96
C ARG A 6 12.68 23.75 -55.09
N VAL A 7 11.85 22.73 -54.92
CA VAL A 7 10.81 22.69 -53.88
C VAL A 7 11.50 22.30 -52.57
N LEU A 8 11.47 23.19 -51.56
CA LEU A 8 11.88 22.88 -50.20
C LEU A 8 10.70 22.18 -49.49
N THR A 9 10.83 20.89 -49.23
CA THR A 9 9.93 20.16 -48.32
C THR A 9 10.36 20.47 -46.89
N GLY A 10 9.53 21.19 -46.15
CA GLY A 10 9.72 21.46 -44.72
C GLY A 10 9.45 20.20 -43.89
N MET A 11 10.48 19.69 -43.22
CA MET A 11 10.37 18.60 -42.27
C MET A 11 10.07 19.19 -40.89
N CYS A 12 8.81 19.07 -40.45
CA CYS A 12 8.37 19.46 -39.12
C CYS A 12 8.82 18.38 -38.12
N MET A 13 9.87 18.64 -37.34
CA MET A 13 10.24 17.78 -36.21
C MET A 13 9.22 17.98 -35.09
N LEU A 14 8.34 17.00 -34.86
CA LEU A 14 7.67 16.85 -33.58
C LEU A 14 8.72 16.41 -32.56
N ALA A 15 9.08 17.31 -31.65
CA ALA A 15 9.82 16.95 -30.44
C ALA A 15 8.89 16.12 -29.54
N ALA A 16 9.10 14.81 -29.50
CA ALA A 16 8.49 13.96 -28.49
C ALA A 16 9.10 14.32 -27.13
N PHE A 17 8.30 14.93 -26.26
CA PHE A 17 8.60 15.03 -24.84
C PHE A 17 8.49 13.62 -24.27
N SER A 18 9.62 12.92 -24.17
CA SER A 18 9.72 11.73 -23.33
C SER A 18 9.62 12.18 -21.88
N SER A 19 8.44 12.01 -21.28
CA SER A 19 8.29 12.07 -19.84
C SER A 19 9.15 10.95 -19.25
N SER A 20 10.27 11.31 -18.65
CA SER A 20 11.03 10.39 -17.82
C SER A 20 10.14 10.01 -16.64
N VAL A 21 9.58 8.81 -16.67
CA VAL A 21 9.13 8.15 -15.44
C VAL A 21 10.38 8.05 -14.58
N ALA A 22 10.43 8.82 -13.50
CA ALA A 22 11.43 8.59 -12.47
C ALA A 22 11.16 7.17 -11.95
N LEU A 23 11.97 6.22 -12.39
CA LEU A 23 12.11 4.96 -11.68
C LEU A 23 12.51 5.34 -10.26
N ALA A 24 11.75 4.88 -9.27
CA ALA A 24 12.10 5.03 -7.87
C ALA A 24 13.59 4.69 -7.74
N ASP A 25 14.40 5.64 -7.26
CA ASP A 25 15.73 5.31 -6.75
C ASP A 25 15.53 4.13 -5.78
N ASP A 26 16.45 3.14 -5.81
CA ASP A 26 16.41 1.98 -4.92
C ASP A 26 16.32 2.45 -3.44
N ASP A 27 15.11 2.68 -2.92
CA ASP A 27 14.93 3.09 -1.53
C ASP A 27 15.40 1.90 -0.68
N PRO A 28 16.48 2.05 0.10
CA PRO A 28 17.00 0.97 0.92
C PRO A 28 15.95 0.41 1.89
N LYS A 29 14.95 1.22 2.29
CA LYS A 29 13.81 0.82 3.11
C LYS A 29 12.89 -0.14 2.34
N GLN A 30 12.52 0.20 1.11
CA GLN A 30 11.66 -0.64 0.27
C GLN A 30 12.30 -2.02 0.04
N ALA A 31 13.61 -2.05 -0.24
CA ALA A 31 14.35 -3.30 -0.40
C ALA A 31 14.34 -4.18 0.87
N LEU A 32 14.25 -3.58 2.06
CA LEU A 32 14.14 -4.33 3.31
C LEU A 32 12.75 -4.94 3.49
N PHE A 33 11.69 -4.20 3.18
CA PHE A 33 10.33 -4.73 3.18
C PHE A 33 10.20 -5.88 2.18
N GLU A 34 10.65 -5.70 0.94
CA GLU A 34 10.59 -6.76 -0.08
C GLU A 34 11.39 -8.00 0.31
N ARG A 35 12.47 -7.84 1.08
CA ARG A 35 13.23 -8.98 1.58
C ARG A 35 12.45 -9.81 2.60
N VAL A 36 11.59 -9.19 3.42
CA VAL A 36 10.83 -9.88 4.48
C VAL A 36 9.49 -10.38 3.95
N PHE A 37 8.76 -9.54 3.20
CA PHE A 37 7.39 -9.79 2.76
C PHE A 37 7.27 -10.17 1.28
N GLY A 38 8.37 -10.18 0.54
CA GLY A 38 8.36 -10.57 -0.88
C GLY A 38 7.49 -9.65 -1.72
N ASN A 39 6.54 -10.24 -2.45
CA ASN A 39 5.66 -9.49 -3.36
C ASN A 39 4.46 -8.83 -2.66
N ALA A 40 4.16 -9.17 -1.40
CA ALA A 40 3.04 -8.57 -0.66
C ALA A 40 3.21 -7.05 -0.51
N VAL A 41 4.45 -6.57 -0.39
CA VAL A 41 4.79 -5.15 -0.24
C VAL A 41 5.07 -4.42 -1.55
N LYS A 42 4.84 -5.06 -2.71
CA LYS A 42 5.00 -4.41 -4.01
C LYS A 42 3.70 -3.72 -4.42
N LEU A 43 3.73 -2.40 -4.44
CA LEU A 43 2.56 -1.62 -4.81
C LEU A 43 2.46 -1.48 -6.34
N ASP A 44 1.34 -1.91 -6.91
CA ASP A 44 1.08 -1.74 -8.35
C ASP A 44 0.88 -0.26 -8.69
N PRO A 45 1.73 0.37 -9.52
CA PRO A 45 1.64 1.80 -9.81
C PRO A 45 0.31 2.19 -10.49
N GLU A 46 -0.28 1.29 -11.27
CA GLU A 46 -1.57 1.56 -11.92
C GLU A 46 -2.71 1.59 -10.90
N THR A 47 -2.73 0.62 -9.97
CA THR A 47 -3.70 0.60 -8.87
C THR A 47 -3.51 1.80 -7.94
N VAL A 48 -2.28 2.15 -7.56
CA VAL A 48 -1.99 3.38 -6.79
C VAL A 48 -2.56 4.61 -7.50
N ALA A 49 -2.33 4.74 -8.80
CA ALA A 49 -2.85 5.87 -9.58
C ALA A 49 -4.39 5.87 -9.70
N ARG A 50 -5.04 4.70 -9.66
CA ARG A 50 -6.51 4.56 -9.63
C ARG A 50 -7.07 4.99 -8.28
N VAL A 51 -6.53 4.48 -7.18
CA VAL A 51 -6.94 4.80 -5.81
C VAL A 51 -6.86 6.30 -5.55
N LYS A 52 -5.77 6.96 -5.96
CA LYS A 52 -5.58 8.41 -5.79
C LYS A 52 -6.59 9.30 -6.52
N LYS A 53 -7.33 8.75 -7.49
CA LYS A 53 -8.38 9.47 -8.24
C LYS A 53 -9.77 9.25 -7.67
N LEU A 54 -9.92 8.30 -6.74
CA LEU A 54 -11.21 8.05 -6.11
C LEU A 54 -11.55 9.16 -5.11
N PRO A 55 -12.86 9.40 -4.87
CA PRO A 55 -13.29 10.15 -3.69
C PRO A 55 -12.68 9.57 -2.41
N PRO A 56 -12.36 10.41 -1.41
CA PRO A 56 -11.82 9.93 -0.13
C PRO A 56 -12.74 8.87 0.51
N GLY A 57 -12.16 7.74 0.95
CA GLY A 57 -12.87 6.63 1.58
C GLY A 57 -13.46 5.59 0.63
N GLU A 58 -13.48 5.83 -0.68
CA GLU A 58 -13.84 4.82 -1.67
C GLU A 58 -12.74 3.76 -1.80
N ARG A 59 -13.16 2.52 -2.12
CA ARG A 59 -12.29 1.33 -2.10
C ARG A 59 -12.28 0.64 -3.46
N ILE A 60 -11.17 -0.01 -3.79
CA ILE A 60 -11.03 -0.90 -4.94
C ILE A 60 -10.78 -2.31 -4.40
N TYR A 61 -11.70 -3.22 -4.66
CA TYR A 61 -11.53 -4.65 -4.39
C TYR A 61 -11.00 -5.33 -5.65
N LEU A 62 -10.02 -6.23 -5.51
CA LEU A 62 -9.38 -6.91 -6.63
C LEU A 62 -9.33 -8.41 -6.39
N ASP A 63 -9.87 -9.15 -7.37
CA ASP A 63 -9.67 -10.57 -7.58
C ASP A 63 -8.43 -10.73 -8.48
N ARG A 64 -7.33 -11.23 -7.92
CA ARG A 64 -6.02 -11.37 -8.54
C ARG A 64 -5.83 -12.73 -9.20
N ASP A 65 -6.46 -13.79 -8.69
CA ASP A 65 -6.30 -15.15 -9.21
C ASP A 65 -7.46 -15.62 -10.12
N GLY A 66 -8.56 -14.89 -10.14
CA GLY A 66 -9.74 -15.12 -10.97
C GLY A 66 -10.68 -16.19 -10.41
N ASP A 67 -10.60 -16.53 -9.13
CA ASP A 67 -11.47 -17.51 -8.48
C ASP A 67 -12.88 -16.96 -8.17
N GLY A 68 -13.08 -15.64 -8.32
CA GLY A 68 -14.34 -14.95 -8.07
C GLY A 68 -14.48 -14.39 -6.65
N ARG A 69 -13.45 -14.46 -5.82
CA ARG A 69 -13.32 -13.79 -4.52
C ARG A 69 -12.30 -12.65 -4.66
N HIS A 70 -12.46 -11.60 -3.86
CA HIS A 70 -11.46 -10.55 -3.83
C HIS A 70 -10.32 -10.93 -2.88
N ASP A 71 -9.08 -10.88 -3.35
CA ASP A 71 -7.87 -11.18 -2.55
C ASP A 71 -7.34 -9.95 -1.81
N GLU A 72 -7.74 -8.76 -2.24
CA GLU A 72 -7.22 -7.53 -1.66
C GLU A 72 -8.13 -6.32 -1.88
N VAL A 73 -7.97 -5.34 -1.01
CA VAL A 73 -8.69 -4.06 -1.06
C VAL A 73 -7.73 -2.89 -0.92
N TRP A 74 -7.96 -1.86 -1.72
CA TRP A 74 -7.11 -0.67 -1.77
C TRP A 74 -7.90 0.61 -1.56
N PHE A 75 -7.38 1.51 -0.73
CA PHE A 75 -8.04 2.77 -0.43
C PHE A 75 -7.08 3.82 0.13
N ILE A 76 -7.54 5.08 0.18
CA ILE A 76 -6.93 6.11 1.01
C ILE A 76 -7.65 6.11 2.35
N ASP A 77 -6.94 5.78 3.45
CA ASP A 77 -7.54 5.87 4.78
C ASP A 77 -7.68 7.34 5.20
N THR A 78 -8.92 7.68 5.59
CA THR A 78 -9.33 9.01 6.00
C THR A 78 -9.63 9.09 7.49
N ALA A 79 -9.44 8.00 8.24
CA ALA A 79 -9.69 7.95 9.67
C ALA A 79 -9.01 9.11 10.39
N ARG A 80 -9.72 9.73 11.33
CA ARG A 80 -9.25 10.94 12.04
C ARG A 80 -8.05 10.68 12.95
N ARG A 81 -7.80 9.42 13.29
CA ARG A 81 -6.68 9.00 14.13
C ARG A 81 -5.33 9.33 13.50
N HIS A 82 -5.27 9.38 12.16
CA HIS A 82 -4.03 9.65 11.43
C HIS A 82 -3.56 11.10 11.52
N GLN A 83 -2.25 11.28 11.62
CA GLN A 83 -1.58 12.57 11.60
C GLN A 83 -1.60 13.17 10.18
N ASP A 84 -1.88 14.47 10.10
CA ASP A 84 -1.91 15.19 8.83
C ASP A 84 -0.57 15.15 8.08
N SER A 85 0.54 14.99 8.80
CA SER A 85 1.87 14.88 8.19
C SER A 85 2.01 13.67 7.28
N HIS A 86 1.34 12.55 7.55
CA HIS A 86 1.45 11.32 6.76
C HIS A 86 0.40 11.20 5.65
N ARG A 87 -0.52 12.18 5.54
CA ARG A 87 -1.60 12.14 4.56
C ARG A 87 -1.12 12.50 3.14
N PRO A 88 -1.75 11.95 2.09
CA PRO A 88 -2.74 10.85 2.14
C PRO A 88 -2.09 9.52 2.52
N ILE A 89 -2.78 8.67 3.27
CA ILE A 89 -2.29 7.33 3.63
C ILE A 89 -2.95 6.33 2.68
N LEU A 90 -2.17 5.76 1.77
CA LEU A 90 -2.62 4.67 0.92
C LEU A 90 -2.45 3.35 1.66
N VAL A 91 -3.47 2.51 1.56
CA VAL A 91 -3.52 1.21 2.21
C VAL A 91 -3.91 0.18 1.16
N ARG A 92 -3.10 -0.87 1.08
CA ARG A 92 -3.45 -2.15 0.46
C ARG A 92 -3.63 -3.14 1.60
N VAL A 93 -4.77 -3.79 1.68
CA VAL A 93 -4.97 -4.94 2.57
C VAL A 93 -5.03 -6.19 1.73
N ILE A 94 -4.29 -7.21 2.14
CA ILE A 94 -4.27 -8.55 1.54
C ILE A 94 -5.02 -9.46 2.49
N ASP A 95 -6.04 -10.12 1.94
CA ASP A 95 -6.87 -11.11 2.62
C ASP A 95 -6.13 -12.44 2.67
N GLU A 96 -5.74 -12.89 3.88
CA GLU A 96 -4.97 -14.14 4.04
C GLU A 96 -5.84 -15.35 4.44
N ASP A 97 -7.07 -15.15 4.90
CA ASP A 97 -8.00 -16.22 5.31
C ASP A 97 -9.21 -16.39 4.37
N GLY A 98 -9.45 -15.40 3.50
CA GLY A 98 -10.44 -15.38 2.45
C GLY A 98 -11.76 -14.72 2.84
N ASP A 99 -11.87 -14.06 3.98
CA ASP A 99 -13.16 -13.61 4.49
C ASP A 99 -13.60 -12.20 4.01
N LEU A 100 -12.75 -11.51 3.24
CA LEU A 100 -12.90 -10.11 2.85
C LEU A 100 -14.29 -9.76 2.28
N ASP A 101 -14.84 -10.65 1.45
CA ASP A 101 -16.16 -10.48 0.84
C ASP A 101 -17.31 -10.70 1.83
N ALA A 102 -17.17 -11.65 2.74
CA ALA A 102 -18.16 -11.94 3.78
C ALA A 102 -18.24 -10.77 4.78
N HIS A 103 -17.08 -10.18 5.11
CA HIS A 103 -16.94 -9.05 6.03
C HIS A 103 -17.15 -7.69 5.37
N LYS A 104 -17.23 -7.67 4.03
CA LYS A 104 -17.44 -6.48 3.18
C LYS A 104 -16.33 -5.46 3.31
N GLY A 105 -15.10 -5.93 3.43
CA GLY A 105 -13.94 -5.11 3.68
C GLY A 105 -12.96 -5.80 4.60
N PRO A 106 -11.78 -5.20 4.75
CA PRO A 106 -10.74 -5.77 5.55
C PRO A 106 -11.09 -5.62 7.03
N ASP A 107 -10.55 -6.49 7.85
CA ASP A 107 -10.76 -6.50 9.29
C ASP A 107 -9.48 -6.79 10.08
N LEU A 108 -9.59 -7.37 11.26
CA LEU A 108 -8.49 -7.56 12.21
C LEU A 108 -8.21 -9.05 12.45
N ASP A 109 -8.76 -9.92 11.61
CA ASP A 109 -8.51 -11.36 11.59
C ASP A 109 -7.71 -11.66 10.32
N SER A 110 -6.46 -12.08 10.48
CA SER A 110 -5.67 -12.68 9.39
C SER A 110 -5.57 -11.82 8.11
N ASP A 111 -5.47 -10.50 8.28
CA ASP A 111 -5.39 -9.51 7.21
C ASP A 111 -4.05 -8.75 7.28
N LEU A 112 -3.33 -8.68 6.14
CA LEU A 112 -2.04 -7.97 6.04
C LEU A 112 -2.19 -6.58 5.42
N TYR A 113 -1.98 -5.54 6.22
CA TYR A 113 -2.06 -4.14 5.83
C TYR A 113 -0.69 -3.59 5.39
N VAL A 114 -0.56 -3.26 4.11
CA VAL A 114 0.61 -2.61 3.52
C VAL A 114 0.34 -1.13 3.30
N VAL A 115 1.17 -0.27 3.90
CA VAL A 115 0.85 1.14 4.08
C VAL A 115 1.92 2.04 3.48
N ASP A 116 1.48 2.98 2.65
CA ASP A 116 2.28 3.99 1.95
C ASP A 116 1.81 5.37 2.43
N TRP A 117 2.61 6.00 3.28
CA TRP A 117 2.38 7.36 3.72
C TRP A 117 2.68 8.31 2.56
N HIS A 118 1.87 9.37 2.45
CA HIS A 118 1.90 10.32 1.32
C HIS A 118 1.47 9.73 -0.05
N ALA A 119 1.17 8.43 -0.13
CA ALA A 119 0.78 7.72 -1.35
C ALA A 119 1.79 7.94 -2.49
N ASP A 120 3.08 7.80 -2.19
CA ASP A 120 4.19 8.06 -3.11
C ASP A 120 4.71 6.81 -3.84
N GLY A 121 4.15 5.64 -3.51
CA GLY A 121 4.48 4.34 -4.08
C GLY A 121 5.50 3.54 -3.27
N THR A 122 5.90 4.03 -2.09
CA THR A 122 6.87 3.38 -1.21
C THR A 122 6.22 2.91 0.08
N VAL A 123 6.56 1.72 0.56
CA VAL A 123 5.99 1.20 1.81
C VAL A 123 6.69 1.83 3.01
N ASP A 124 5.92 2.36 3.95
CA ASP A 124 6.38 2.93 5.21
C ASP A 124 6.19 1.97 6.38
N VAL A 125 5.03 1.32 6.40
CA VAL A 125 4.63 0.41 7.47
C VAL A 125 3.92 -0.81 6.89
N VAL A 126 4.13 -1.96 7.51
CA VAL A 126 3.27 -3.14 7.35
C VAL A 126 2.67 -3.43 8.72
N LEU A 127 1.34 -3.54 8.78
CA LEU A 127 0.60 -3.95 9.96
C LEU A 127 -0.03 -5.30 9.67
N ASP A 128 0.25 -6.26 10.52
CA ASP A 128 -0.18 -7.64 10.41
C ASP A 128 -1.12 -7.96 11.58
N TYR A 129 -2.26 -8.57 11.26
CA TYR A 129 -3.23 -9.12 12.20
C TYR A 129 -3.32 -10.62 11.96
N GLN A 130 -3.33 -11.42 13.02
CA GLN A 130 -3.39 -12.88 12.94
C GLN A 130 -4.42 -13.40 13.92
N ASP A 131 -5.31 -14.27 13.46
CA ASP A 131 -6.07 -15.22 14.28
C ASP A 131 -5.35 -16.58 14.22
N ASP A 132 -4.87 -17.08 15.36
CA ASP A 132 -4.13 -18.34 15.46
C ASP A 132 -5.09 -19.53 15.67
N ASP A 133 -6.29 -19.30 16.21
CA ASP A 133 -7.19 -20.37 16.66
C ASP A 133 -8.54 -20.46 15.91
N GLY A 134 -8.83 -19.47 15.07
CA GLY A 134 -9.89 -19.47 14.06
C GLY A 134 -11.27 -19.13 14.62
N ASP A 135 -11.33 -18.33 15.68
CA ASP A 135 -12.57 -17.90 16.31
C ASP A 135 -13.09 -16.52 15.83
N GLY A 136 -12.33 -15.87 14.94
CA GLY A 136 -12.73 -14.66 14.23
C GLY A 136 -12.25 -13.37 14.91
N ASP A 137 -11.19 -13.45 15.71
CA ASP A 137 -10.67 -12.33 16.48
C ASP A 137 -9.13 -12.27 16.52
N VAL A 138 -8.57 -11.21 17.12
CA VAL A 138 -7.15 -10.90 16.97
C VAL A 138 -6.30 -11.55 18.05
N ASP A 139 -5.53 -12.56 17.67
CA ASP A 139 -4.55 -13.22 18.54
C ASP A 139 -3.19 -12.50 18.55
N GLU A 140 -2.69 -12.09 17.39
CA GLU A 140 -1.40 -11.41 17.27
C GLU A 140 -1.47 -10.16 16.41
N MET A 141 -0.64 -9.17 16.77
CA MET A 141 -0.52 -7.91 16.03
C MET A 141 0.94 -7.52 15.89
N ALA A 142 1.38 -7.20 14.66
CA ALA A 142 2.73 -6.72 14.40
C ALA A 142 2.80 -5.48 13.50
N PHE A 143 3.55 -4.48 13.98
CA PHE A 143 3.91 -3.28 13.22
C PHE A 143 5.36 -3.39 12.75
N TYR A 144 5.59 -3.48 11.44
CA TYR A 144 6.91 -3.51 10.83
C TYR A 144 7.24 -2.16 10.19
N PHE A 145 8.39 -1.58 10.54
CA PHE A 145 8.76 -0.23 10.10
C PHE A 145 10.26 -0.08 9.88
N GLY A 146 10.63 0.83 8.99
CA GLY A 146 12.03 1.16 8.73
C GLY A 146 12.74 1.75 9.95
N ARG A 147 13.92 1.22 10.29
CA ARG A 147 14.80 1.74 11.34
C ARG A 147 16.24 1.82 10.86
N GLY A 148 16.52 2.81 10.02
CA GLY A 148 17.82 2.98 9.37
C GLY A 148 18.05 1.89 8.32
N LYS A 149 18.98 0.96 8.58
CA LYS A 149 19.33 -0.14 7.66
C LYS A 149 18.68 -1.48 8.04
N ALA A 150 17.66 -1.47 8.88
CA ALA A 150 16.94 -2.64 9.34
C ALA A 150 15.44 -2.36 9.39
N LEU A 151 14.63 -3.41 9.40
CA LEU A 151 13.24 -3.30 9.87
C LEU A 151 13.21 -3.52 11.37
N GLY A 152 12.48 -2.64 12.05
CA GLY A 152 12.02 -2.87 13.41
C GLY A 152 10.64 -3.50 13.39
N VAL A 153 10.31 -4.22 14.46
CA VAL A 153 8.97 -4.74 14.70
C VAL A 153 8.55 -4.45 16.14
N TRP A 154 7.31 -3.98 16.30
CA TRP A 154 6.56 -4.12 17.55
C TRP A 154 5.59 -5.27 17.34
N TRP A 155 5.71 -6.34 18.12
CA TRP A 155 4.84 -7.51 18.05
C TRP A 155 4.32 -7.85 19.43
N GLY A 156 3.09 -8.34 19.48
CA GLY A 156 2.43 -8.79 20.70
C GLY A 156 1.32 -9.75 20.39
N ARG A 157 0.97 -10.49 21.43
CA ARG A 157 -0.01 -11.55 21.41
C ARG A 157 -1.00 -11.33 22.53
N ASP A 158 -2.27 -11.48 22.22
CA ASP A 158 -3.34 -11.51 23.20
C ASP A 158 -3.46 -12.93 23.78
N ASN A 159 -2.84 -13.17 24.93
CA ASN A 159 -3.05 -14.45 25.64
C ASN A 159 -4.29 -14.42 26.54
N GLY A 160 -4.91 -13.25 26.69
CA GLY A 160 -6.08 -13.02 27.54
C GLY A 160 -7.38 -13.28 26.82
N ASP A 161 -7.37 -13.30 25.48
CA ASP A 161 -8.55 -13.42 24.64
C ASP A 161 -9.58 -12.31 24.99
N ASP A 162 -9.06 -11.09 25.11
CA ASP A 162 -9.85 -9.89 25.40
C ASP A 162 -9.91 -8.91 24.23
N ASN A 163 -9.18 -9.19 23.14
CA ASN A 163 -9.08 -8.41 21.92
C ASN A 163 -8.51 -7.00 22.12
N LEU A 164 -7.74 -6.78 23.20
CA LEU A 164 -7.18 -5.47 23.55
C LEU A 164 -5.70 -5.34 23.22
N LEU A 165 -5.34 -5.64 21.97
CA LEU A 165 -4.03 -5.27 21.42
C LEU A 165 -3.93 -3.76 21.12
N TRP A 166 -2.83 -3.33 20.50
CA TRP A 166 -2.51 -1.91 20.39
C TRP A 166 -3.50 -1.13 19.52
N TYR A 167 -3.86 0.06 20.01
CA TYR A 167 -4.48 1.08 19.18
C TYR A 167 -3.45 1.70 18.25
N ASP A 168 -3.67 1.59 16.94
CA ASP A 168 -2.76 2.14 15.95
C ASP A 168 -3.13 3.57 15.54
N VAL A 169 -2.10 4.38 15.32
CA VAL A 169 -2.20 5.68 14.64
C VAL A 169 -1.21 5.62 13.48
N ASP A 170 -1.62 6.05 12.29
CA ASP A 170 -0.79 5.95 11.08
C ASP A 170 -0.30 4.52 10.76
N TYR A 171 -1.03 3.51 11.23
CA TYR A 171 -0.62 2.10 11.16
C TYR A 171 0.64 1.77 11.96
N THR A 172 0.96 2.58 12.98
CA THR A 172 2.06 2.32 13.91
C THR A 172 1.65 2.60 15.35
N TYR A 173 2.57 2.35 16.28
CA TYR A 173 2.36 2.56 17.71
C TYR A 173 3.04 3.86 18.19
N TYR A 174 2.26 4.73 18.84
CA TYR A 174 2.77 5.93 19.51
C TYR A 174 2.44 5.90 21.00
N GLN A 175 3.44 5.63 21.84
CA GLN A 175 3.26 5.58 23.29
C GLN A 175 2.62 6.84 23.89
N GLY A 176 2.88 8.02 23.31
CA GLY A 176 2.33 9.29 23.81
C GLY A 176 0.86 9.55 23.47
N LEU A 177 0.25 8.74 22.59
CA LEU A 177 -1.15 8.86 22.18
C LEU A 177 -2.05 7.81 22.85
N CYS A 178 -1.47 6.92 23.66
CA CYS A 178 -2.15 5.86 24.41
C CYS A 178 -2.32 6.23 25.88
#